data_AF-A0A6G7XH78-F1
#
_entry.id   AF-A0A6G7XH78-F1
#
_cell.length_a   1.000
_cell.length_b   1.000
_cell.length_c   1.000
_cell.angle_alpha   90.00
_cell.angle_beta   90.00
_cell.angle_gamma   90.00
#
_symmetry.space_group_name_H-M   'P 1'
#
loop_
_entity.id
_entity.type
_entity.pdbx_description
1 polymer ?
#
loop_
_entity_poly.entity_id
_entity_poly.type
_entity_poly.pdbx_seq_one_letter_code
_entity_poly.pdbx_strand_id
1 'polypeptide(L)'
;MQKRRIGRARFSRKRMTAALGALVIAFSGGIAGLTATPAPAEAVENATWALLHDEQTFYTYVEAGQNFNALFRYRGEVSSGEGDTAIITMIRPDGTTSVCTKIKYPSTYWITACAFGEVAPVTGVYALNYHSNAAFSRTVPLVDWNIAVTNGAPGRAGTTVASGRTWTEMYGVRNHYDESLHVKTIPMWVQTQDGFSYRMTINHLHGIDSQFSSNAFGVIDTNTCKSVRHSGASATVNSHPEIQNVMQQTKCDYSPYKIFFEPPAADLPQSVTLPTPIGTPDTRLPQGATTWLKNPIIQPTIEGLNYVITDETASLAGTLNFTIPEFEGTAYVNFDTDNDGIYNGPLDRTEQVTVLKGQPVSLSFDGLNAAGGLLGPKDKMKVQVQLKEIGEAHFVMGDVEALGGFEVVRANGPQAGQPAALHWDDTPLDDPAYDLQAGIKCSTTPLKKSPPEGVVSTGGVHGWDYGSCFGMGEQPDVNNSINSNPTNTVFGGGWGNNRDIDNWVYTDVALAVQVSVPLDPVDPGEDPDEDPGEDPGEDPGEDPTPTEKPEPPTEKPEPPTEKPKSPTEKPGAPKPTSTTTNDELATTGANESSASLLAAIGALIAGALALVSTRRKNLQR
;
A
#
# COMPACT_ATOMS: atom_id res chain seq x y z
N MET A 1 -11.62 -67.34 31.74
CA MET A 1 -12.97 -67.88 31.51
C MET A 1 -13.80 -66.83 30.75
N GLN A 2 -14.52 -67.30 29.72
CA GLN A 2 -15.60 -66.67 28.96
C GLN A 2 -15.43 -65.35 28.17
N LYS A 3 -15.44 -65.55 26.84
CA LYS A 3 -15.75 -64.64 25.71
C LYS A 3 -17.16 -64.03 25.83
N ARG A 4 -17.40 -62.84 25.24
CA ARG A 4 -18.23 -62.66 24.00
C ARG A 4 -18.55 -61.18 23.63
N ARG A 5 -18.28 -60.89 22.33
CA ARG A 5 -19.12 -60.29 21.26
C ARG A 5 -19.52 -58.79 21.25
N ILE A 6 -18.85 -58.07 20.35
CA ILE A 6 -19.33 -57.37 19.12
C ILE A 6 -20.85 -57.17 18.94
N GLY A 7 -21.24 -55.92 18.63
CA GLY A 7 -22.45 -55.57 17.90
C GLY A 7 -22.27 -54.30 17.05
N ARG A 8 -22.22 -54.45 15.71
CA ARG A 8 -22.34 -53.38 14.70
C ARG A 8 -23.81 -53.05 14.46
N ALA A 9 -24.17 -51.77 14.37
CA ALA A 9 -25.47 -51.33 13.88
C ALA A 9 -25.37 -50.85 12.42
N ARG A 10 -26.13 -51.51 11.53
CA ARG A 10 -26.48 -51.06 10.17
C ARG A 10 -27.73 -50.20 10.26
N PHE A 11 -27.79 -49.08 9.55
CA PHE A 11 -29.07 -48.44 9.20
C PHE A 11 -29.32 -48.45 7.70
N SER A 12 -30.59 -48.74 7.41
CA SER A 12 -31.17 -49.21 6.15
C SER A 12 -31.56 -48.06 5.24
N ARG A 13 -31.32 -48.24 3.94
CA ARG A 13 -32.01 -47.52 2.85
C ARG A 13 -33.52 -47.82 2.90
N LYS A 14 -34.35 -46.80 2.73
CA LYS A 14 -35.72 -46.94 2.20
C LYS A 14 -35.97 -45.84 1.17
N ARG A 15 -36.37 -46.29 -0.02
CA ARG A 15 -36.99 -45.49 -1.09
C ARG A 15 -38.45 -45.26 -0.73
N MET A 16 -38.99 -44.07 -1.02
CA MET A 16 -40.43 -43.90 -1.28
C MET A 16 -40.67 -42.64 -2.13
N THR A 17 -41.06 -42.90 -3.37
CA THR A 17 -42.19 -42.36 -4.15
C THR A 17 -42.47 -40.85 -4.24
N ALA A 18 -42.71 -40.47 -5.50
CA ALA A 18 -43.10 -39.18 -6.07
C ALA A 18 -44.31 -38.47 -5.46
N ALA A 19 -44.31 -37.14 -5.60
CA ALA A 19 -45.51 -36.34 -5.83
C ALA A 19 -45.18 -35.14 -6.73
N LEU A 20 -45.83 -35.11 -7.89
CA LEU A 20 -45.98 -33.93 -8.75
C LEU A 20 -46.69 -32.82 -7.98
N GLY A 21 -46.19 -31.59 -8.07
CA GLY A 21 -46.86 -30.39 -7.57
C GLY A 21 -46.33 -29.16 -8.30
N ALA A 22 -47.01 -28.80 -9.38
CA ALA A 22 -46.76 -27.56 -10.12
C ALA A 22 -47.10 -26.34 -9.25
N LEU A 23 -46.16 -25.42 -9.12
CA LEU A 23 -46.45 -24.03 -8.76
C LEU A 23 -45.44 -23.11 -9.47
N VAL A 24 -45.83 -22.64 -10.65
CA VAL A 24 -45.18 -21.54 -11.34
C VAL A 24 -45.59 -20.26 -10.60
N ILE A 25 -44.69 -19.71 -9.79
CA ILE A 25 -44.76 -18.30 -9.38
C ILE A 25 -43.62 -17.59 -10.10
N ALA A 26 -43.98 -16.85 -11.14
CA ALA A 26 -43.13 -15.88 -11.79
C ALA A 26 -42.88 -14.72 -10.81
N PHE A 27 -41.69 -14.70 -10.19
CA PHE A 27 -41.15 -13.50 -9.53
C PHE A 27 -40.06 -12.93 -10.45
N SER A 28 -40.48 -12.23 -11.49
CA SER A 28 -39.66 -11.26 -12.21
C SER A 28 -39.51 -10.01 -11.35
N GLY A 29 -38.76 -10.14 -10.26
CA GLY A 29 -38.26 -9.01 -9.49
C GLY A 29 -37.09 -8.40 -10.23
N GLY A 30 -37.34 -7.36 -11.02
CA GLY A 30 -36.30 -6.57 -11.66
C GLY A 30 -35.35 -5.99 -10.61
N ILE A 31 -34.14 -6.54 -10.54
CA ILE A 31 -33.01 -5.87 -9.91
C ILE A 31 -32.70 -4.68 -10.82
N ALA A 32 -33.34 -3.54 -10.54
CA ALA A 32 -32.90 -2.25 -11.04
C ALA A 32 -31.53 -2.01 -10.40
N GLY A 33 -30.47 -2.42 -11.12
CA GLY A 33 -29.11 -2.04 -10.80
C GLY A 33 -29.05 -0.52 -10.82
N LEU A 34 -29.01 0.07 -9.63
CA LEU A 34 -28.62 1.46 -9.44
C LEU A 34 -27.18 1.55 -9.90
N THR A 35 -26.96 1.79 -11.18
CA THR A 35 -25.66 2.21 -11.68
C THR A 35 -25.45 3.60 -11.09
N ALA A 36 -24.70 3.70 -10.00
CA ALA A 36 -24.24 4.98 -9.50
C ALA A 36 -23.57 5.69 -10.66
N THR A 37 -24.14 6.82 -11.10
CA THR A 37 -23.49 7.67 -12.09
C THR A 37 -22.13 8.06 -11.50
N PRO A 38 -21.01 7.79 -12.20
CA PRO A 38 -19.70 8.16 -11.69
C PRO A 38 -19.72 9.66 -11.38
N ALA A 39 -19.24 10.03 -10.19
CA ALA A 39 -19.06 11.43 -9.84
C ALA A 39 -18.19 12.09 -10.93
N PRO A 40 -18.46 13.35 -11.29
CA PRO A 40 -17.59 14.07 -12.22
C PRO A 40 -16.15 14.01 -11.70
N ALA A 41 -15.20 13.72 -12.57
CA ALA A 41 -13.78 13.78 -12.21
C ALA A 41 -13.44 15.21 -11.78
N GLU A 42 -12.84 15.35 -10.61
CA GLU A 42 -12.40 16.62 -10.05
C GLU A 42 -10.87 16.67 -10.09
N ALA A 43 -10.32 17.88 -9.99
CA ALA A 43 -8.88 18.03 -9.81
C ALA A 43 -8.44 17.32 -8.52
N VAL A 44 -7.28 16.68 -8.54
CA VAL A 44 -6.72 16.08 -7.34
C VAL A 44 -6.26 17.20 -6.42
N GLU A 45 -6.66 17.14 -5.16
CA GLU A 45 -6.16 18.01 -4.11
C GLU A 45 -5.77 17.20 -2.88
N ASN A 46 -5.03 17.84 -1.98
CA ASN A 46 -4.80 17.25 -0.67
C ASN A 46 -6.12 16.93 0.05
N ALA A 47 -6.07 15.93 0.92
CA ALA A 47 -7.15 15.72 1.86
C ALA A 47 -7.33 16.96 2.75
N THR A 48 -8.56 17.20 3.23
CA THR A 48 -8.83 18.34 4.11
C THR A 48 -7.88 18.29 5.33
N TRP A 49 -7.09 19.34 5.49
CA TRP A 49 -6.08 19.52 6.55
C TRP A 49 -4.77 18.71 6.41
N ALA A 50 -4.58 18.01 5.28
CA ALA A 50 -3.31 17.39 4.92
C ALA A 50 -2.43 18.39 4.16
N LEU A 51 -1.49 19.05 4.83
CA LEU A 51 -0.62 20.06 4.22
C LEU A 51 0.74 19.46 3.85
N LEU A 52 1.35 19.92 2.76
CA LEU A 52 2.74 19.59 2.47
C LEU A 52 3.64 20.33 3.44
N HIS A 53 4.67 19.63 3.88
CA HIS A 53 5.75 20.18 4.69
C HIS A 53 7.09 19.56 4.28
N ASP A 54 7.11 18.25 3.97
CA ASP A 54 8.32 17.55 3.54
C ASP A 54 8.57 17.58 2.04
N GLU A 55 9.86 17.48 1.69
CA GLU A 55 10.32 17.37 0.32
C GLU A 55 9.71 16.14 -0.36
N GLN A 56 9.13 16.35 -1.54
CA GLN A 56 8.57 15.27 -2.33
C GLN A 56 8.39 15.67 -3.79
N THR A 57 8.12 14.67 -4.63
CA THR A 57 7.84 14.90 -6.06
C THR A 57 6.49 14.30 -6.43
N PHE A 58 5.65 15.11 -7.08
CA PHE A 58 4.45 14.63 -7.76
C PHE A 58 4.77 14.41 -9.23
N TYR A 59 4.45 13.24 -9.74
CA TYR A 59 4.52 12.91 -11.15
C TYR A 59 3.12 12.93 -11.74
N THR A 60 2.96 13.46 -12.95
CA THR A 60 1.67 13.49 -13.63
C THR A 60 1.84 13.15 -15.10
N TYR A 61 1.14 12.11 -15.56
CA TYR A 61 1.12 11.73 -16.96
C TYR A 61 0.12 12.59 -17.73
N VAL A 62 0.58 13.21 -18.83
CA VAL A 62 -0.21 14.13 -19.64
C VAL A 62 -0.01 13.79 -21.11
N GLU A 63 -1.10 13.67 -21.87
CA GLU A 63 -1.06 13.46 -23.31
C GLU A 63 -0.91 14.78 -24.07
N ALA A 64 -0.28 14.74 -25.24
CA ALA A 64 -0.14 15.91 -26.11
C ALA A 64 -1.52 16.54 -26.41
N GLY A 65 -1.63 17.86 -26.20
CA GLY A 65 -2.86 18.62 -26.38
C GLY A 65 -3.78 18.69 -25.15
N GLN A 66 -3.53 17.91 -24.10
CA GLN A 66 -4.19 18.09 -22.80
C GLN A 66 -3.62 19.30 -22.05
N ASN A 67 -4.39 19.85 -21.11
CA ASN A 67 -3.90 20.93 -20.25
C ASN A 67 -3.45 20.36 -18.92
N PHE A 68 -2.21 20.64 -18.55
CA PHE A 68 -1.66 20.41 -17.22
C PHE A 68 -1.87 21.67 -16.38
N ASN A 69 -2.42 21.53 -15.18
CA ASN A 69 -2.57 22.63 -14.23
C ASN A 69 -2.12 22.16 -12.84
N ALA A 70 -1.37 23.00 -12.15
CA ALA A 70 -0.98 22.77 -10.77
C ALA A 70 -0.98 24.06 -9.97
N LEU A 71 -1.40 23.99 -8.72
CA LEU A 71 -1.52 25.15 -7.84
C LEU A 71 -1.11 24.77 -6.42
N PHE A 72 -0.13 25.51 -5.90
CA PHE A 72 0.37 25.39 -4.54
C PHE A 72 0.07 26.69 -3.80
N ARG A 73 -0.57 26.63 -2.63
CA ARG A 73 -1.02 27.79 -1.84
C ARG A 73 -0.43 27.73 -0.44
N TYR A 74 0.07 28.87 0.03
CA TYR A 74 0.43 29.02 1.43
C TYR A 74 -0.79 28.84 2.35
N ARG A 75 -0.66 28.07 3.42
CA ARG A 75 -1.71 27.89 4.44
C ARG A 75 -1.28 28.26 5.85
N GLY A 76 0.02 28.34 6.13
CA GLY A 76 0.53 28.69 7.44
C GLY A 76 1.97 28.22 7.61
N GLU A 77 2.40 28.13 8.86
CA GLU A 77 3.72 27.64 9.25
C GLU A 77 3.65 26.98 10.64
N VAL A 78 4.70 26.27 11.01
CA VAL A 78 4.79 25.55 12.29
C VAL A 78 5.38 26.43 13.39
N SER A 79 6.29 27.36 13.06
CA SER A 79 6.93 28.23 14.05
C SER A 79 7.26 29.61 13.50
N SER A 80 7.16 30.62 14.35
CA SER A 80 7.50 32.00 14.01
C SER A 80 9.03 32.19 13.93
N GLY A 81 9.60 32.24 12.74
CA GLY A 81 11.02 32.53 12.52
C GLY A 81 11.29 32.95 11.08
N GLU A 82 12.24 33.87 10.83
CA GLU A 82 12.51 34.35 9.46
C GLU A 82 12.86 33.20 8.48
N GLY A 83 12.06 33.09 7.41
CA GLY A 83 12.62 33.23 6.07
C GLY A 83 12.62 32.05 5.11
N ASP A 84 12.02 30.90 5.44
CA ASP A 84 12.03 29.81 4.48
C ASP A 84 11.00 29.98 3.36
N THR A 85 11.46 29.57 2.19
CA THR A 85 10.75 29.69 0.93
C THR A 85 10.46 28.28 0.47
N ALA A 86 9.17 27.96 0.31
CA ALA A 86 8.80 26.78 -0.44
C ALA A 86 9.13 27.03 -1.92
N ILE A 87 9.89 26.11 -2.49
CA ILE A 87 10.34 26.12 -3.86
C ILE A 87 9.61 25.00 -4.58
N ILE A 88 8.84 25.37 -5.60
CA ILE A 88 8.16 24.40 -6.47
C ILE A 88 8.83 24.45 -7.83
N THR A 89 9.41 23.33 -8.24
CA THR A 89 10.05 23.16 -9.54
C THR A 89 9.23 22.22 -10.41
N MET A 90 8.66 22.76 -11.49
CA MET A 90 8.04 21.96 -12.54
C MET A 90 9.09 21.57 -13.57
N ILE A 91 9.16 20.29 -13.90
CA ILE A 91 10.03 19.72 -14.91
C ILE A 91 9.13 19.04 -15.94
N ARG A 92 9.25 19.47 -17.19
CA ARG A 92 8.43 18.99 -18.29
C ARG A 92 8.98 17.68 -18.86
N PRO A 93 8.21 16.96 -19.69
CA PRO A 93 8.68 15.75 -20.36
C PRO A 93 9.95 15.94 -21.21
N ASP A 94 10.18 17.15 -21.73
CA ASP A 94 11.38 17.49 -22.52
C ASP A 94 12.59 17.89 -21.66
N GLY A 95 12.46 17.84 -20.33
CA GLY A 95 13.49 18.24 -19.36
C GLY A 95 13.59 19.74 -19.11
N THR A 96 12.81 20.58 -19.79
CA THR A 96 12.78 22.03 -19.49
C THR A 96 12.07 22.30 -18.17
N THR A 97 12.48 23.36 -17.49
CA THR A 97 12.06 23.60 -16.10
C THR A 97 11.40 24.95 -15.89
N SER A 98 10.62 25.07 -14.82
CA SER A 98 10.03 26.31 -14.35
C SER A 98 9.99 26.29 -12.84
N VAL A 99 10.54 27.33 -12.20
CA VAL A 99 10.68 27.40 -10.74
C VAL A 99 9.81 28.52 -10.20
N CYS A 100 9.10 28.25 -9.11
CA CYS A 100 8.34 29.23 -8.37
C CYS A 100 8.76 29.27 -6.90
N THR A 101 9.11 30.46 -6.43
CA THR A 101 9.60 30.75 -5.07
C THR A 101 8.72 31.78 -4.36
N LYS A 102 7.45 31.90 -4.77
CA LYS A 102 6.54 32.95 -4.29
C LYS A 102 6.01 32.68 -2.89
N ILE A 103 6.01 31.43 -2.44
CA ILE A 103 5.53 31.01 -1.12
C ILE A 103 6.66 31.25 -0.11
N LYS A 104 6.57 32.32 0.67
CA LYS A 104 7.62 32.77 1.60
C LYS A 104 7.02 33.14 2.96
N TYR A 105 7.82 33.00 4.01
CA TYR A 105 7.53 33.56 5.33
C TYR A 105 8.43 34.78 5.68
N PRO A 106 7.94 35.77 6.45
CA PRO A 106 6.53 36.06 6.72
C PRO A 106 5.87 36.64 5.48
N SER A 107 4.87 35.95 4.94
CA SER A 107 3.98 36.61 4.00
C SER A 107 3.04 37.47 4.83
N THR A 108 3.22 38.80 4.77
CA THR A 108 2.22 39.76 5.28
C THR A 108 0.86 39.64 4.57
N TYR A 109 0.73 38.70 3.63
CA TYR A 109 -0.43 38.43 2.81
C TYR A 109 -0.65 36.92 2.67
N TRP A 110 -1.78 36.44 3.19
CA TRP A 110 -2.31 35.06 3.11
C TRP A 110 -2.57 34.53 1.68
N ILE A 111 -1.97 35.12 0.63
CA ILE A 111 -2.32 34.91 -0.78
C ILE A 111 -1.05 34.74 -1.64
N THR A 112 0.00 34.11 -1.11
CA THR A 112 1.11 33.67 -1.95
C THR A 112 0.82 32.28 -2.50
N ALA A 113 0.91 32.13 -3.83
CA ALA A 113 0.69 30.87 -4.50
C ALA A 113 1.65 30.70 -5.69
N CYS A 114 1.94 29.44 -6.00
CA CYS A 114 2.66 29.01 -7.19
C CYS A 114 1.69 28.26 -8.10
N ALA A 115 1.43 28.84 -9.28
CA ALA A 115 0.53 28.26 -10.27
C ALA A 115 1.30 27.91 -11.54
N PHE A 116 1.04 26.72 -12.07
CA PHE A 116 1.56 26.22 -13.33
C PHE A 116 0.37 25.84 -14.20
N GLY A 117 0.43 26.16 -15.48
CA GLY A 117 -0.67 25.92 -16.42
C GLY A 117 -0.17 25.97 -17.85
N GLU A 118 -0.29 24.87 -18.58
CA GLU A 118 0.10 24.81 -19.99
C GLU A 118 -0.62 23.69 -20.75
N VAL A 119 -0.71 23.84 -22.07
CA VAL A 119 -1.08 22.75 -22.97
C VAL A 119 0.16 21.92 -23.22
N ALA A 120 0.12 20.63 -22.92
CA ALA A 120 1.25 19.74 -23.11
C ALA A 120 1.62 19.64 -24.60
N PRO A 121 2.83 20.04 -25.02
CA PRO A 121 3.25 19.97 -26.42
C PRO A 121 3.58 18.54 -26.86
N VAL A 122 3.93 17.67 -25.91
CA VAL A 122 4.27 16.26 -26.10
C VAL A 122 3.64 15.41 -25.00
N THR A 123 3.35 14.15 -25.31
CA THR A 123 2.93 13.18 -24.30
C THR A 123 4.10 12.82 -23.40
N GLY A 124 3.90 12.82 -22.09
CA GLY A 124 4.91 12.37 -21.14
C GLY A 124 4.57 12.71 -19.70
N VAL A 125 5.60 12.68 -18.84
CA VAL A 125 5.45 12.92 -17.41
C VAL A 125 5.96 14.31 -17.04
N TYR A 126 5.11 15.07 -16.37
CA TYR A 126 5.48 16.26 -15.63
C TYR A 126 5.92 15.86 -14.22
N ALA A 127 7.01 16.42 -13.72
CA ALA A 127 7.41 16.29 -12.32
C ALA A 127 7.31 17.65 -11.61
N LEU A 128 6.61 17.69 -10.48
CA LEU A 128 6.53 18.83 -9.58
C LEU A 128 7.28 18.48 -8.31
N ASN A 129 8.51 18.98 -8.20
CA ASN A 129 9.31 18.84 -7.01
C ASN A 129 8.99 19.99 -6.05
N TYR A 130 8.55 19.63 -4.84
CA TYR A 130 8.37 20.54 -3.72
C TYR A 130 9.55 20.36 -2.75
N HIS A 131 10.24 21.45 -2.44
CA HIS A 131 11.30 21.47 -1.42
C HIS A 131 11.40 22.85 -0.75
N SER A 132 12.24 22.96 0.27
CA SER A 132 12.56 24.22 0.94
C SER A 132 14.03 24.58 0.77
N ASN A 133 14.37 25.85 0.88
CA ASN A 133 15.77 26.30 0.95
C ASN A 133 16.43 26.03 2.31
N ALA A 134 15.65 25.64 3.33
CA ALA A 134 16.17 25.16 4.60
C ALA A 134 16.13 23.64 4.67
N ALA A 135 17.24 23.05 5.12
CA ALA A 135 17.40 21.61 5.10
C ALA A 135 16.43 20.87 6.03
N PHE A 136 16.02 21.42 7.17
CA PHE A 136 15.11 20.77 8.13
C PHE A 136 14.62 21.80 9.16
N SER A 137 13.87 22.81 8.73
CA SER A 137 13.45 23.88 9.64
C SER A 137 11.97 23.74 10.02
N ARG A 138 11.64 24.08 11.26
CA ARG A 138 10.25 24.30 11.70
C ARG A 138 9.61 25.55 11.06
N THR A 139 10.32 26.19 10.13
CA THR A 139 9.93 27.42 9.45
C THR A 139 9.55 27.17 7.99
N VAL A 140 9.54 25.90 7.54
CA VAL A 140 9.03 25.56 6.20
C VAL A 140 7.54 25.94 6.09
N PRO A 141 7.14 26.67 5.04
CA PRO A 141 5.74 26.97 4.79
C PRO A 141 4.87 25.71 4.67
N LEU A 142 3.71 25.71 5.31
CA LEU A 142 2.69 24.68 5.10
C LEU A 142 1.92 24.98 3.81
N VAL A 143 1.91 24.01 2.89
CA VAL A 143 1.40 24.22 1.53
C VAL A 143 0.23 23.30 1.22
N ASP A 144 -0.83 23.89 0.71
CA ASP A 144 -1.95 23.20 0.08
C ASP A 144 -1.68 23.05 -1.42
N TRP A 145 -2.12 21.96 -2.04
CA TRP A 145 -1.85 21.67 -3.44
C TRP A 145 -3.09 21.15 -4.19
N ASN A 146 -3.16 21.48 -5.47
CA ASN A 146 -4.15 20.98 -6.42
C ASN A 146 -3.47 20.72 -7.77
N ILE A 147 -3.64 19.54 -8.35
CA ILE A 147 -3.07 19.13 -9.64
C ILE A 147 -4.18 18.52 -10.50
N ALA A 148 -4.25 18.95 -11.76
CA ALA A 148 -5.27 18.50 -12.69
C ALA A 148 -4.74 18.35 -14.12
N VAL A 149 -5.23 17.32 -14.80
CA VAL A 149 -5.11 17.16 -16.25
C VAL A 149 -6.50 17.33 -16.85
N THR A 150 -6.66 18.17 -17.86
CA THR A 150 -7.97 18.38 -18.50
C THR A 150 -7.94 18.23 -20.02
N ASN A 151 -8.95 17.54 -20.56
CA ASN A 151 -9.24 17.54 -21.99
C ASN A 151 -9.96 18.84 -22.36
N GLY A 152 -9.43 19.55 -23.35
CA GLY A 152 -9.94 20.87 -23.74
C GLY A 152 -9.47 22.01 -22.83
N ALA A 153 -9.59 23.25 -23.33
CA ALA A 153 -9.09 24.44 -22.64
C ALA A 153 -9.82 24.66 -21.30
N PRO A 154 -9.11 25.02 -20.20
CA PRO A 154 -9.72 25.27 -18.90
C PRO A 154 -10.87 26.29 -18.97
N GLY A 155 -11.95 26.02 -18.23
CA GLY A 155 -13.10 26.93 -18.10
C GLY A 155 -14.03 27.00 -19.32
N ARG A 156 -13.89 26.10 -20.31
CA ARG A 156 -14.82 26.00 -21.45
C ARG A 156 -15.86 24.91 -21.22
N ALA A 157 -17.03 25.07 -21.84
CA ALA A 157 -18.02 24.00 -21.89
C ALA A 157 -17.41 22.78 -22.60
N GLY A 158 -17.51 21.60 -21.98
CA GLY A 158 -16.93 20.36 -22.49
C GLY A 158 -15.53 20.02 -21.97
N THR A 159 -14.95 20.84 -21.08
CA THR A 159 -13.71 20.47 -20.38
C THR A 159 -13.99 19.32 -19.41
N THR A 160 -13.21 18.24 -19.50
CA THR A 160 -13.30 17.09 -18.59
C THR A 160 -11.95 16.86 -17.92
N VAL A 161 -11.95 16.56 -16.62
CA VAL A 161 -10.73 16.17 -15.90
C VAL A 161 -10.38 14.72 -16.25
N ALA A 162 -9.10 14.45 -16.54
CA ALA A 162 -8.54 13.12 -16.67
C ALA A 162 -7.96 12.69 -15.31
N SER A 163 -8.80 12.06 -14.48
CA SER A 163 -8.48 11.58 -13.14
C SER A 163 -7.46 10.43 -13.14
N GLY A 164 -6.78 10.20 -12.02
CA GLY A 164 -5.94 9.01 -11.82
C GLY A 164 -4.61 9.08 -12.57
N ARG A 165 -4.15 10.29 -12.92
CA ARG A 165 -2.92 10.52 -13.69
C ARG A 165 -1.76 11.03 -12.83
N THR A 166 -2.02 11.43 -11.58
CA THR A 166 -1.03 12.00 -10.65
C THR A 166 -0.67 11.00 -9.55
N TRP A 167 0.62 10.79 -9.34
CA TRP A 167 1.15 9.91 -8.30
C TRP A 167 2.41 10.49 -7.65
N THR A 168 2.80 9.89 -6.54
CA THR A 168 4.12 10.04 -5.93
C THR A 168 4.68 8.66 -5.57
N GLU A 169 5.93 8.60 -5.13
CA GLU A 169 6.57 7.39 -4.61
C GLU A 169 6.77 7.45 -3.09
N MET A 170 6.67 8.66 -2.53
CA MET A 170 6.65 8.94 -1.10
C MET A 170 5.78 10.18 -0.89
N TYR A 171 4.73 10.05 -0.08
CA TYR A 171 3.85 11.16 0.23
C TYR A 171 4.20 11.71 1.62
N GLY A 172 4.69 12.95 1.67
CA GLY A 172 5.01 13.66 2.91
C GLY A 172 3.90 14.64 3.26
N VAL A 173 3.35 14.55 4.46
CA VAL A 173 2.20 15.34 4.89
C VAL A 173 2.27 15.66 6.37
N ARG A 174 1.83 16.88 6.69
CA ARG A 174 1.62 17.36 8.04
C ARG A 174 0.15 17.68 8.23
N ASN A 175 -0.37 17.45 9.43
CA ASN A 175 -1.65 18.02 9.81
C ASN A 175 -1.61 19.57 9.81
N HIS A 176 -2.77 20.19 9.69
CA HIS A 176 -2.92 21.63 9.86
C HIS A 176 -2.44 22.06 11.25
N TYR A 177 -1.89 23.27 11.38
CA TYR A 177 -1.35 23.82 12.65
C TYR A 177 -2.38 23.93 13.79
N ASP A 178 -3.67 23.76 13.48
CA ASP A 178 -4.71 23.65 14.49
C ASP A 178 -4.82 22.16 14.82
N GLU A 179 -4.17 21.75 15.92
CA GLU A 179 -4.07 20.36 16.35
C GLU A 179 -5.44 19.73 16.66
N SER A 180 -6.49 20.54 16.86
CA SER A 180 -7.87 20.05 16.97
C SER A 180 -8.44 19.54 15.63
N LEU A 181 -7.77 19.86 14.52
CA LEU A 181 -8.15 19.47 13.16
C LEU A 181 -7.33 18.26 12.70
N HIS A 182 -7.79 17.06 13.07
CA HIS A 182 -7.28 15.81 12.50
C HIS A 182 -7.64 15.68 11.03
N VAL A 183 -6.72 15.18 10.21
CA VAL A 183 -7.06 14.82 8.82
C VAL A 183 -8.07 13.68 8.88
N LYS A 184 -9.32 13.96 8.50
CA LYS A 184 -10.43 13.02 8.71
C LYS A 184 -10.20 11.71 7.98
N THR A 185 -9.90 11.80 6.70
CA THR A 185 -9.73 10.66 5.83
C THR A 185 -8.80 11.02 4.67
N ILE A 186 -7.80 10.19 4.40
CA ILE A 186 -6.97 10.28 3.20
C ILE A 186 -7.17 8.99 2.39
N PRO A 187 -7.90 9.04 1.27
CA PRO A 187 -7.92 7.95 0.31
C PRO A 187 -6.68 8.03 -0.59
N MET A 188 -5.98 6.92 -0.75
CA MET A 188 -4.90 6.79 -1.73
C MET A 188 -4.98 5.42 -2.41
N TRP A 189 -4.34 5.29 -3.57
CA TRP A 189 -4.25 4.05 -4.33
C TRP A 189 -2.79 3.70 -4.57
N VAL A 190 -2.36 2.56 -4.05
CA VAL A 190 -1.05 2.02 -4.33
C VAL A 190 -1.15 1.10 -5.53
N GLN A 191 -0.31 1.34 -6.54
CA GLN A 191 -0.11 0.46 -7.68
C GLN A 191 1.24 -0.23 -7.52
N THR A 192 1.26 -1.57 -7.54
CA THR A 192 2.49 -2.37 -7.49
C THR A 192 3.09 -2.54 -8.89
N GLN A 193 4.38 -2.85 -8.93
CA GLN A 193 5.11 -3.13 -10.18
C GLN A 193 4.56 -4.34 -10.94
N ASP A 194 3.91 -5.27 -10.23
CA ASP A 194 3.36 -6.51 -10.80
C ASP A 194 1.87 -6.37 -11.14
N GLY A 195 1.36 -5.14 -11.15
CA GLY A 195 0.04 -4.80 -11.67
C GLY A 195 -1.10 -4.82 -10.65
N PHE A 196 -0.84 -5.21 -9.40
CA PHE A 196 -1.83 -5.14 -8.33
C PHE A 196 -2.08 -3.71 -7.90
N SER A 197 -3.32 -3.40 -7.51
CA SER A 197 -3.71 -2.09 -7.02
C SER A 197 -4.53 -2.23 -5.75
N TYR A 198 -4.22 -1.38 -4.77
CA TYR A 198 -4.85 -1.34 -3.46
C TYR A 198 -5.35 0.05 -3.18
N ARG A 199 -6.61 0.20 -2.77
CA ARG A 199 -7.11 1.46 -2.20
C ARG A 199 -6.87 1.43 -0.70
N MET A 200 -6.04 2.33 -0.22
CA MET A 200 -5.88 2.57 1.22
C MET A 200 -6.78 3.70 1.69
N THR A 201 -7.20 3.64 2.95
CA THR A 201 -7.98 4.68 3.62
C THR A 201 -7.42 4.87 5.01
N ILE A 202 -6.81 6.03 5.23
CA ILE A 202 -6.22 6.44 6.50
C ILE A 202 -7.23 7.34 7.22
N ASN A 203 -7.64 6.99 8.43
CA ASN A 203 -8.66 7.74 9.17
C ASN A 203 -8.06 8.48 10.36
N HIS A 204 -8.54 9.69 10.61
CA HIS A 204 -8.16 10.55 11.74
C HIS A 204 -6.64 10.63 11.92
N LEU A 205 -5.92 10.87 10.83
CA LEU A 205 -4.48 11.03 10.88
C LEU A 205 -4.15 12.32 11.65
N HIS A 206 -3.29 12.18 12.65
CA HIS A 206 -2.52 13.28 13.19
C HIS A 206 -1.06 12.91 13.15
N GLY A 207 -0.27 13.78 12.55
CA GLY A 207 1.12 13.49 12.35
C GLY A 207 1.86 14.73 11.92
N ILE A 208 3.06 14.84 12.46
CA ILE A 208 3.97 15.93 12.21
C ILE A 208 5.00 15.36 11.25
N ASP A 209 5.00 15.84 10.02
CA ASP A 209 6.01 15.45 9.02
C ASP A 209 5.92 13.94 8.70
N SER A 210 4.67 13.45 8.65
CA SER A 210 4.38 12.05 8.38
C SER A 210 4.71 11.68 6.96
N GLN A 211 5.33 10.52 6.80
CA GLN A 211 5.74 10.00 5.50
C GLN A 211 5.02 8.70 5.20
N PHE A 212 4.51 8.58 3.99
CA PHE A 212 3.86 7.38 3.48
C PHE A 212 4.66 6.85 2.31
N SER A 213 5.14 5.63 2.42
CA SER A 213 5.82 4.92 1.34
C SER A 213 5.26 3.52 1.13
N SER A 214 5.50 2.97 -0.06
CA SER A 214 5.07 1.62 -0.38
C SER A 214 6.04 0.93 -1.34
N ASN A 215 6.25 -0.36 -1.14
CA ASN A 215 7.09 -1.24 -1.96
C ASN A 215 6.82 -2.72 -1.56
N ALA A 216 7.58 -3.65 -2.13
CA ALA A 216 7.41 -5.10 -1.89
C ALA A 216 7.97 -5.61 -0.55
N PHE A 217 8.72 -4.80 0.21
CA PHE A 217 9.52 -5.25 1.36
C PHE A 217 9.32 -4.45 2.65
N GLY A 218 8.81 -3.22 2.59
CA GLY A 218 8.53 -2.38 3.76
C GLY A 218 9.78 -1.99 4.54
N VAL A 219 9.77 -2.30 5.83
CA VAL A 219 10.95 -2.18 6.71
C VAL A 219 11.86 -3.39 6.46
N ILE A 220 13.15 -3.11 6.32
CA ILE A 220 14.15 -4.11 5.92
C ILE A 220 15.34 -4.14 6.88
N ASP A 221 16.07 -5.25 6.85
CA ASP A 221 17.45 -5.30 7.30
C ASP A 221 18.37 -4.87 6.16
N THR A 222 18.95 -3.69 6.27
CA THR A 222 19.85 -3.11 5.27
C THR A 222 21.11 -3.93 5.05
N ASN A 223 21.54 -4.82 5.95
CA ASN A 223 22.69 -5.68 5.71
C ASN A 223 22.37 -6.77 4.69
N THR A 224 21.19 -7.39 4.82
CA THR A 224 20.74 -8.54 4.03
C THR A 224 19.79 -8.17 2.89
N CYS A 225 19.26 -6.95 2.91
CA CYS A 225 18.21 -6.51 2.00
C CYS A 225 17.01 -7.47 2.02
N LYS A 226 16.58 -7.90 3.22
CA LYS A 226 15.36 -8.71 3.41
C LYS A 226 14.32 -7.89 4.15
N SER A 227 13.05 -8.06 3.81
CA SER A 227 11.95 -7.57 4.65
C SER A 227 12.02 -8.21 6.03
N VAL A 228 11.84 -7.41 7.07
CA VAL A 228 11.71 -7.93 8.43
C VAL A 228 10.26 -8.18 8.84
N ARG A 229 9.29 -7.75 8.02
CA ARG A 229 7.84 -7.86 8.28
C ARG A 229 7.46 -7.46 9.71
N HIS A 230 8.03 -6.34 10.16
CA HIS A 230 7.73 -5.71 11.44
C HIS A 230 8.11 -4.23 11.41
N SER A 231 7.48 -3.44 12.28
CA SER A 231 7.77 -2.02 12.42
C SER A 231 9.16 -1.78 13.02
N GLY A 232 9.74 -0.61 12.76
CA GLY A 232 11.08 -0.23 13.21
C GLY A 232 11.13 1.19 13.78
N ALA A 233 12.17 1.50 14.56
CA ALA A 233 12.43 2.87 14.98
C ALA A 233 13.24 3.60 13.89
N SER A 234 12.78 4.77 13.45
CA SER A 234 13.29 5.45 12.25
C SER A 234 14.30 6.55 12.54
N ALA A 235 14.20 7.22 13.70
CA ALA A 235 15.02 8.39 14.03
C ALA A 235 15.71 8.32 15.41
N THR A 236 15.62 7.19 16.11
CA THR A 236 16.34 6.98 17.37
C THR A 236 17.50 6.03 17.15
N VAL A 237 18.70 6.42 17.61
CA VAL A 237 19.83 5.49 17.73
C VAL A 237 19.36 4.28 18.53
N ASN A 238 19.43 3.09 17.95
CA ASN A 238 19.04 1.85 18.63
C ASN A 238 20.10 0.77 18.38
N SER A 239 19.94 -0.42 18.94
CA SER A 239 20.92 -1.52 18.82
C SER A 239 20.85 -2.23 17.46
N HIS A 240 19.85 -1.91 16.66
CA HIS A 240 19.53 -2.44 15.34
C HIS A 240 19.48 -1.34 14.27
N PRO A 241 20.54 -0.53 14.11
CA PRO A 241 20.57 0.54 13.11
C PRO A 241 20.44 0.03 11.68
N GLU A 242 20.63 -1.28 11.46
CA GLU A 242 20.41 -1.94 10.18
C GLU A 242 18.92 -2.04 9.80
N ILE A 243 18.00 -1.96 10.76
CA ILE A 243 16.56 -2.07 10.51
C ILE A 243 16.00 -0.70 10.15
N GLN A 244 15.64 -0.51 8.88
CA GLN A 244 15.22 0.79 8.33
C GLN A 244 14.12 0.63 7.28
N ASN A 245 13.32 1.68 7.11
CA ASN A 245 12.47 1.82 5.92
C ASN A 245 13.33 1.96 4.65
N VAL A 246 13.00 1.21 3.61
CA VAL A 246 13.80 1.21 2.36
C VAL A 246 13.87 2.58 1.66
N MET A 247 12.92 3.48 1.93
CA MET A 247 12.95 4.81 1.31
C MET A 247 14.01 5.73 1.93
N GLN A 248 14.59 5.35 3.08
CA GLN A 248 15.81 5.96 3.58
C GLN A 248 16.97 5.59 2.64
N GLN A 249 18.08 6.33 2.68
CA GLN A 249 19.22 6.08 1.79
C GLN A 249 19.89 4.73 2.12
N THR A 250 19.38 3.65 1.54
CA THR A 250 19.90 2.29 1.71
C THR A 250 20.68 1.85 0.46
N LYS A 251 21.48 0.79 0.61
CA LYS A 251 22.16 0.12 -0.52
C LYS A 251 21.24 -0.85 -1.28
N CYS A 252 20.00 -1.03 -0.83
CA CYS A 252 19.08 -2.01 -1.39
C CYS A 252 18.32 -1.37 -2.56
N ASP A 253 18.40 -2.00 -3.72
CA ASP A 253 17.83 -1.49 -4.97
C ASP A 253 16.42 -2.05 -5.18
N TYR A 254 15.44 -1.46 -4.50
CA TYR A 254 14.02 -1.85 -4.63
C TYR A 254 13.22 -0.83 -5.41
N SER A 255 12.17 -1.31 -6.07
CA SER A 255 11.28 -0.46 -6.83
C SER A 255 10.22 0.17 -5.92
N PRO A 256 10.18 1.50 -5.75
CA PRO A 256 9.09 2.14 -5.02
C PRO A 256 7.77 1.97 -5.80
N TYR A 257 6.70 1.71 -5.07
CA TYR A 257 5.36 1.65 -5.64
C TYR A 257 4.78 3.03 -5.88
N LYS A 258 3.82 3.14 -6.80
CA LYS A 258 3.21 4.42 -7.15
C LYS A 258 2.00 4.66 -6.25
N ILE A 259 1.99 5.75 -5.52
CA ILE A 259 0.91 6.22 -4.65
C ILE A 259 0.11 7.28 -5.41
N PHE A 260 -1.08 6.91 -5.88
CA PHE A 260 -2.04 7.79 -6.52
C PHE A 260 -3.04 8.34 -5.50
N PHE A 261 -3.61 9.49 -5.81
CA PHE A 261 -4.63 10.16 -5.00
C PHE A 261 -6.06 9.97 -5.55
N GLU A 262 -6.16 9.20 -6.63
CA GLU A 262 -7.39 8.77 -7.31
C GLU A 262 -7.15 7.36 -7.87
N PRO A 263 -8.21 6.59 -8.24
CA PRO A 263 -8.02 5.31 -8.92
C PRO A 263 -7.16 5.49 -10.19
N PRO A 264 -6.07 4.71 -10.39
CA PRO A 264 -5.17 4.90 -11.52
C PRO A 264 -5.90 4.80 -12.87
N ALA A 265 -5.70 5.79 -13.75
CA ALA A 265 -6.46 5.91 -14.99
C ALA A 265 -6.31 4.66 -15.87
N ALA A 266 -7.38 4.26 -16.56
CA ALA A 266 -7.42 3.04 -17.38
C ALA A 266 -6.46 3.10 -18.58
N ASP A 267 -6.17 4.31 -19.03
CA ASP A 267 -5.37 4.67 -20.21
C ASP A 267 -3.92 5.10 -19.84
N LEU A 268 -3.45 4.83 -18.63
CA LEU A 268 -2.03 4.95 -18.30
C LEU A 268 -1.22 3.91 -19.10
N PRO A 269 -0.05 4.28 -19.65
CA PRO A 269 0.85 3.32 -20.28
C PRO A 269 1.49 2.39 -19.25
N GLN A 270 2.02 1.25 -19.70
CA GLN A 270 2.76 0.32 -18.84
C GLN A 270 4.06 0.92 -18.31
N SER A 271 4.73 1.74 -19.11
CA SER A 271 5.97 2.42 -18.74
C SER A 271 5.95 3.88 -19.19
N VAL A 272 6.77 4.69 -18.51
CA VAL A 272 6.97 6.10 -18.79
C VAL A 272 8.44 6.47 -18.60
N THR A 273 8.89 7.50 -19.31
CA THR A 273 10.16 8.15 -19.03
C THR A 273 9.92 9.26 -18.02
N LEU A 274 10.61 9.22 -16.89
CA LEU A 274 10.54 10.31 -15.92
C LEU A 274 11.51 11.42 -16.35
N PRO A 275 11.10 12.70 -16.22
CA PRO A 275 12.06 13.78 -16.33
C PRO A 275 13.03 13.73 -15.14
N THR A 276 14.29 14.09 -15.36
CA THR A 276 15.31 14.10 -14.29
C THR A 276 14.88 15.04 -13.17
N PRO A 277 14.72 14.58 -11.93
CA PRO A 277 14.45 15.47 -10.80
C PRO A 277 15.57 16.51 -10.66
N ILE A 278 15.21 17.78 -10.40
CA ILE A 278 16.14 18.83 -9.97
C ILE A 278 16.11 18.84 -8.44
N GLY A 279 17.25 18.57 -7.80
CA GLY A 279 17.35 18.55 -6.34
C GLY A 279 18.29 17.45 -5.86
N THR A 280 18.23 17.14 -4.56
CA THR A 280 18.86 15.95 -3.95
C THR A 280 18.74 14.79 -4.94
N PRO A 281 19.86 14.25 -5.45
CA PRO A 281 19.79 13.22 -6.47
C PRO A 281 19.03 12.05 -5.85
N ASP A 282 17.82 11.80 -6.34
CA ASP A 282 17.28 10.45 -6.25
C ASP A 282 18.20 9.61 -7.14
N THR A 283 19.29 9.12 -6.56
CA THR A 283 20.32 8.35 -7.25
C THR A 283 19.76 7.05 -7.81
N ARG A 284 18.53 6.66 -7.46
CA ARG A 284 17.87 5.44 -7.93
C ARG A 284 17.43 5.54 -9.39
N LEU A 285 17.16 6.74 -9.90
CA LEU A 285 16.71 6.91 -11.28
C LEU A 285 17.68 7.81 -12.07
N PRO A 286 18.53 7.24 -12.95
CA PRO A 286 19.36 8.05 -13.82
C PRO A 286 18.51 8.94 -14.74
N GLN A 287 19.10 10.03 -15.23
CA GLN A 287 18.44 10.93 -16.18
C GLN A 287 17.85 10.17 -17.38
N GLY A 288 16.57 10.41 -17.67
CA GLY A 288 15.86 9.74 -18.75
C GLY A 288 15.52 8.28 -18.46
N ALA A 289 15.58 7.85 -17.19
CA ALA A 289 15.16 6.51 -16.81
C ALA A 289 13.71 6.27 -17.20
N THR A 290 13.50 5.10 -17.81
CA THR A 290 12.15 4.55 -17.98
C THR A 290 11.80 3.78 -16.72
N THR A 291 10.62 4.06 -16.16
CA THR A 291 10.05 3.33 -15.04
C THR A 291 8.71 2.72 -15.45
N TRP A 292 8.26 1.73 -14.72
CA TRP A 292 6.91 1.19 -14.86
C TRP A 292 5.88 2.17 -14.28
N LEU A 293 4.64 2.12 -14.77
CA LEU A 293 3.54 2.94 -14.27
C LEU A 293 2.29 2.10 -14.00
N LYS A 294 1.80 1.37 -14.99
CA LYS A 294 0.61 0.53 -14.83
C LYS A 294 0.72 -0.78 -15.62
N ASN A 295 1.30 -1.80 -14.99
CA ASN A 295 1.43 -3.12 -15.59
C ASN A 295 0.12 -3.92 -15.45
N PRO A 296 -0.18 -4.84 -16.39
CA PRO A 296 -1.19 -5.86 -16.16
C PRO A 296 -0.70 -6.82 -15.05
N ILE A 297 -1.64 -7.48 -14.38
CA ILE A 297 -1.30 -8.57 -13.47
C ILE A 297 -0.82 -9.75 -14.30
N ILE A 298 0.42 -10.19 -14.05
CA ILE A 298 1.01 -11.37 -14.68
C ILE A 298 1.28 -12.41 -13.59
N GLN A 299 0.91 -13.66 -13.86
CA GLN A 299 1.25 -14.77 -12.98
C GLN A 299 2.77 -15.03 -13.09
N PRO A 300 3.54 -14.98 -12.00
CA PRO A 300 4.98 -15.17 -12.06
C PRO A 300 5.37 -16.60 -12.46
N THR A 301 6.53 -16.75 -13.09
CA THR A 301 7.16 -18.04 -13.40
C THR A 301 8.53 -18.14 -12.72
N ILE A 302 8.90 -19.34 -12.27
CA ILE A 302 10.25 -19.60 -11.75
C ILE A 302 11.05 -20.25 -12.89
N GLU A 303 12.11 -19.61 -13.31
CA GLU A 303 12.93 -20.01 -14.46
C GLU A 303 14.36 -20.38 -14.04
N GLY A 304 15.00 -21.24 -14.83
CA GLY A 304 16.43 -21.53 -14.69
C GLY A 304 16.82 -22.19 -13.37
N LEU A 305 15.89 -22.87 -12.68
CA LEU A 305 16.15 -23.53 -11.41
C LEU A 305 17.24 -24.60 -11.58
N ASN A 306 18.41 -24.35 -11.00
CA ASN A 306 19.56 -25.23 -11.11
C ASN A 306 20.35 -25.27 -9.79
N TYR A 307 20.77 -26.47 -9.37
CA TYR A 307 21.58 -26.67 -8.16
C TYR A 307 22.94 -27.23 -8.54
N VAL A 308 24.02 -26.55 -8.13
CA VAL A 308 25.40 -26.94 -8.42
C VAL A 308 26.08 -27.35 -7.11
N ILE A 309 26.45 -28.63 -6.97
CA ILE A 309 27.19 -29.13 -5.82
C ILE A 309 28.62 -28.58 -5.87
N THR A 310 29.13 -28.05 -4.76
CA THR A 310 30.49 -27.49 -4.66
C THR A 310 31.52 -28.50 -4.18
N ASP A 311 31.11 -29.53 -3.44
CA ASP A 311 31.99 -30.61 -2.96
C ASP A 311 31.31 -31.99 -3.09
N GLU A 312 31.35 -32.55 -4.29
CA GLU A 312 30.76 -33.85 -4.61
C GLU A 312 31.32 -35.03 -3.79
N THR A 313 32.42 -34.82 -3.05
CA THR A 313 33.12 -35.90 -2.33
C THR A 313 32.78 -35.95 -0.85
N ALA A 314 32.45 -34.82 -0.23
CA ALA A 314 32.24 -34.74 1.21
C ALA A 314 30.79 -34.42 1.60
N SER A 315 30.05 -33.65 0.79
CA SER A 315 28.73 -33.15 1.18
C SER A 315 27.82 -32.81 0.00
N LEU A 316 26.54 -32.54 0.27
CA LEU A 316 25.64 -31.91 -0.69
C LEU A 316 25.67 -30.38 -0.66
N ALA A 317 26.70 -29.76 -0.07
CA ALA A 317 26.89 -28.31 -0.12
C ALA A 317 26.96 -27.82 -1.58
N GLY A 318 26.40 -26.65 -1.85
CA GLY A 318 26.23 -26.19 -3.21
C GLY A 318 25.63 -24.80 -3.33
N THR A 319 25.26 -24.45 -4.55
CA THR A 319 24.60 -23.18 -4.87
C THR A 319 23.38 -23.41 -5.74
N LEU A 320 22.24 -22.90 -5.28
CA LEU A 320 21.00 -22.84 -6.03
C LEU A 320 20.95 -21.54 -6.84
N ASN A 321 20.57 -21.62 -8.11
CA ASN A 321 20.36 -20.47 -8.97
C ASN A 321 18.97 -20.54 -9.61
N PHE A 322 18.30 -19.40 -9.73
CA PHE A 322 17.01 -19.26 -10.45
C PHE A 322 16.71 -17.78 -10.73
N THR A 323 15.69 -17.50 -11.54
CA THR A 323 15.18 -16.14 -11.79
C THR A 323 13.64 -16.15 -11.74
N ILE A 324 13.02 -15.03 -11.36
CA ILE A 324 11.57 -14.82 -11.46
C ILE A 324 11.32 -13.51 -12.23
N PRO A 325 11.12 -13.55 -13.56
CA PRO A 325 11.14 -12.34 -14.39
C PRO A 325 10.04 -11.33 -14.09
N GLU A 326 8.89 -11.77 -13.62
CA GLU A 326 7.70 -10.93 -13.44
C GLU A 326 7.45 -10.50 -12.00
N PHE A 327 8.33 -10.81 -11.06
CA PHE A 327 8.08 -10.68 -9.62
C PHE A 327 9.17 -9.91 -8.89
N GLU A 328 8.75 -8.98 -8.03
CA GLU A 328 9.60 -8.39 -6.99
C GLU A 328 8.96 -8.65 -5.62
N GLY A 329 9.71 -9.27 -4.71
CA GLY A 329 9.22 -9.62 -3.38
C GLY A 329 9.98 -10.76 -2.72
N THR A 330 9.31 -11.46 -1.81
CA THR A 330 9.91 -12.57 -1.05
C THR A 330 9.61 -13.93 -1.69
N ALA A 331 10.64 -14.75 -1.88
CA ALA A 331 10.50 -16.18 -2.17
C ALA A 331 11.06 -17.03 -1.02
N TYR A 332 10.61 -18.29 -0.96
CA TYR A 332 11.08 -19.28 0.00
C TYR A 332 11.80 -20.41 -0.73
N VAL A 333 13.00 -20.74 -0.28
CA VAL A 333 13.73 -21.93 -0.73
C VAL A 333 13.62 -22.98 0.36
N ASN A 334 12.92 -24.07 0.08
CA ASN A 334 12.74 -25.19 0.99
C ASN A 334 13.65 -26.36 0.57
N PHE A 335 14.45 -26.86 1.50
CA PHE A 335 15.31 -28.03 1.35
C PHE A 335 14.66 -29.20 2.12
N ASP A 336 14.08 -30.15 1.39
CA ASP A 336 13.61 -31.45 1.89
C ASP A 336 14.84 -32.36 1.98
N THR A 337 15.45 -32.40 3.17
CA THR A 337 16.82 -32.94 3.34
C THR A 337 16.87 -34.44 3.62
N ASP A 338 15.74 -35.05 3.98
CA ASP A 338 15.58 -36.50 4.10
C ASP A 338 14.78 -37.12 2.93
N ASN A 339 14.34 -36.28 1.99
CA ASN A 339 13.67 -36.65 0.75
C ASN A 339 12.35 -37.41 0.99
N ASP A 340 11.65 -37.08 2.06
CA ASP A 340 10.36 -37.70 2.40
C ASP A 340 9.16 -37.01 1.70
N GLY A 341 9.39 -35.87 1.03
CA GLY A 341 8.38 -35.08 0.33
C GLY A 341 7.64 -34.07 1.20
N ILE A 342 8.02 -33.94 2.46
CA ILE A 342 7.59 -32.91 3.41
C ILE A 342 8.72 -31.87 3.47
N TYR A 343 8.36 -30.58 3.49
CA TYR A 343 9.34 -29.47 3.43
C TYR A 343 9.39 -28.64 4.72
N ASN A 344 8.75 -29.13 5.77
CA ASN A 344 8.65 -28.50 7.08
C ASN A 344 8.83 -29.52 8.22
N GLY A 345 9.44 -30.66 7.92
CA GLY A 345 9.88 -31.64 8.88
C GLY A 345 11.05 -31.13 9.73
N PRO A 346 11.40 -31.86 10.81
CA PRO A 346 12.44 -31.44 11.74
C PRO A 346 13.86 -31.44 11.15
N LEU A 347 14.07 -32.06 9.98
CA LEU A 347 15.35 -32.03 9.26
C LEU A 347 15.38 -30.96 8.16
N ASP A 348 14.24 -30.44 7.74
CA ASP A 348 14.13 -29.55 6.59
C ASP A 348 14.53 -28.12 6.91
N ARG A 349 15.04 -27.43 5.89
CA ARG A 349 15.42 -26.03 6.01
C ARG A 349 14.59 -25.16 5.09
N THR A 350 14.21 -24.00 5.58
CA THR A 350 13.60 -22.95 4.77
C THR A 350 14.47 -21.71 4.84
N GLU A 351 14.84 -21.18 3.69
CA GLU A 351 15.57 -19.93 3.56
C GLU A 351 14.68 -18.91 2.85
N GLN A 352 14.57 -17.70 3.41
CA GLN A 352 13.92 -16.58 2.75
C GLN A 352 14.92 -15.88 1.82
N VAL A 353 14.53 -15.63 0.58
CA VAL A 353 15.34 -14.92 -0.41
C VAL A 353 14.58 -13.74 -1.00
N THR A 354 15.31 -12.63 -1.17
CA THR A 354 14.84 -11.42 -1.83
C THR A 354 14.92 -11.62 -3.33
N VAL A 355 13.81 -11.40 -4.03
CA VAL A 355 13.73 -11.49 -5.48
C VAL A 355 13.50 -10.10 -6.03
N LEU A 356 14.40 -9.66 -6.90
CA LEU A 356 14.23 -8.44 -7.69
C LEU A 356 13.81 -8.84 -9.10
N LYS A 357 12.89 -8.06 -9.69
CA LYS A 357 12.26 -8.39 -10.97
C LYS A 357 13.30 -8.65 -12.07
N GLY A 358 13.35 -9.88 -12.58
CA GLY A 358 14.26 -10.28 -13.65
C GLY A 358 15.74 -10.44 -13.26
N GLN A 359 16.10 -10.23 -12.00
CA GLN A 359 17.46 -10.44 -11.52
C GLN A 359 17.68 -11.91 -11.13
N PRO A 360 18.86 -12.49 -11.45
CA PRO A 360 19.18 -13.83 -11.01
C PRO A 360 19.37 -13.87 -9.48
N VAL A 361 18.82 -14.90 -8.86
CA VAL A 361 19.01 -15.23 -7.45
C VAL A 361 20.06 -16.34 -7.35
N SER A 362 21.01 -16.19 -6.44
CA SER A 362 22.03 -17.19 -6.11
C SER A 362 22.07 -17.41 -4.61
N LEU A 363 21.78 -18.63 -4.16
CA LEU A 363 21.72 -18.99 -2.74
C LEU A 363 22.70 -20.13 -2.45
N SER A 364 23.67 -19.88 -1.57
CA SER A 364 24.56 -20.92 -1.08
C SER A 364 23.87 -21.79 -0.02
N PHE A 365 24.11 -23.10 -0.10
CA PHE A 365 23.69 -24.09 0.88
C PHE A 365 24.92 -24.81 1.42
N ASP A 366 25.02 -24.92 2.74
CA ASP A 366 26.19 -25.45 3.45
C ASP A 366 26.23 -26.99 3.53
N GLY A 367 25.21 -27.68 2.99
CA GLY A 367 25.12 -29.14 3.05
C GLY A 367 24.64 -29.68 4.40
N LEU A 368 24.13 -28.83 5.30
CA LEU A 368 23.61 -29.23 6.61
C LEU A 368 22.08 -29.24 6.64
N ASN A 369 21.51 -30.25 7.28
CA ASN A 369 20.08 -30.25 7.63
C ASN A 369 19.79 -29.33 8.82
N ALA A 370 18.51 -29.14 9.17
CA ALA A 370 18.11 -28.26 10.27
C ALA A 370 18.59 -28.72 11.66
N ALA A 371 18.91 -30.01 11.81
CA ALA A 371 19.52 -30.55 13.03
C ALA A 371 21.06 -30.38 13.07
N GLY A 372 21.66 -29.76 12.06
CA GLY A 372 23.12 -29.58 11.92
C GLY A 372 23.85 -30.84 11.45
N GLY A 373 23.13 -31.87 11.01
CA GLY A 373 23.71 -33.08 10.43
C GLY A 373 24.18 -32.83 8.99
N LEU A 374 25.39 -33.30 8.67
CA LEU A 374 25.96 -33.21 7.33
C LEU A 374 25.25 -34.19 6.38
N LEU A 375 24.77 -33.67 5.24
CA LEU A 375 24.27 -34.47 4.12
C LEU A 375 25.47 -34.94 3.29
N GLY A 376 25.75 -36.24 3.33
CA GLY A 376 26.82 -36.87 2.58
C GLY A 376 26.49 -37.04 1.09
N PRO A 377 27.48 -37.38 0.25
CA PRO A 377 27.32 -37.45 -1.21
C PRO A 377 26.38 -38.54 -1.72
N LYS A 378 25.92 -39.44 -0.83
CA LYS A 378 24.94 -40.50 -1.15
C LYS A 378 23.53 -40.18 -0.67
N ASP A 379 23.39 -39.13 0.14
CA ASP A 379 22.07 -38.68 0.56
C ASP A 379 21.34 -38.11 -0.64
N LYS A 380 20.02 -38.06 -0.53
CA LYS A 380 19.15 -37.42 -1.51
C LYS A 380 18.42 -36.30 -0.82
N MET A 381 18.29 -35.16 -1.51
CA MET A 381 17.43 -34.07 -1.08
C MET A 381 16.64 -33.53 -2.26
N LYS A 382 15.53 -32.86 -1.99
CA LYS A 382 14.84 -32.03 -2.98
C LYS A 382 14.92 -30.58 -2.56
N VAL A 383 15.19 -29.70 -3.52
CA VAL A 383 15.17 -28.26 -3.30
C VAL A 383 13.98 -27.68 -4.05
N GLN A 384 13.13 -26.92 -3.35
CA GLN A 384 11.95 -26.28 -3.91
C GLN A 384 12.07 -24.77 -3.75
N VAL A 385 11.90 -24.03 -4.84
CA VAL A 385 11.63 -22.59 -4.77
C VAL A 385 10.12 -22.41 -4.80
N GLN A 386 9.60 -21.67 -3.82
CA GLN A 386 8.18 -21.45 -3.62
C GLN A 386 7.87 -19.96 -3.50
N LEU A 387 6.88 -19.49 -4.26
CA LEU A 387 6.15 -18.27 -3.96
C LEU A 387 4.87 -18.67 -3.22
N LYS A 388 4.72 -18.17 -2.00
CA LYS A 388 3.50 -18.31 -1.19
C LYS A 388 2.55 -17.15 -1.40
N GLU A 389 3.06 -16.03 -1.88
CA GLU A 389 2.42 -14.73 -1.85
C GLU A 389 2.77 -13.97 -3.14
N ILE A 390 1.81 -13.23 -3.70
CA ILE A 390 2.01 -12.31 -4.84
C ILE A 390 1.29 -10.99 -4.58
N GLY A 391 1.75 -9.95 -5.27
CA GLY A 391 1.21 -8.61 -5.12
C GLY A 391 1.38 -8.08 -3.71
N GLU A 392 2.39 -8.54 -2.96
CA GLU A 392 2.69 -8.04 -1.63
C GLU A 392 2.93 -6.52 -1.71
N ALA A 393 2.27 -5.77 -0.84
CA ALA A 393 2.45 -4.34 -0.74
C ALA A 393 2.57 -3.97 0.73
N HIS A 394 3.71 -3.41 1.08
CA HIS A 394 3.94 -2.76 2.35
C HIS A 394 3.50 -1.30 2.28
N PHE A 395 2.94 -0.79 3.36
CA PHE A 395 2.46 0.58 3.56
C PHE A 395 3.14 1.10 4.82
N VAL A 396 4.32 1.67 4.64
CA VAL A 396 5.12 2.15 5.76
C VAL A 396 4.71 3.57 6.07
N MET A 397 4.35 3.79 7.34
CA MET A 397 3.95 5.08 7.88
C MET A 397 5.02 5.58 8.85
N GLY A 398 5.76 6.60 8.45
CA GLY A 398 6.76 7.28 9.26
C GLY A 398 6.16 8.44 10.04
N ASP A 399 6.52 8.58 11.32
CA ASP A 399 6.22 9.74 12.17
C ASP A 399 4.71 10.10 12.25
N VAL A 400 3.89 9.09 12.62
CA VAL A 400 2.44 9.23 12.77
C VAL A 400 2.05 9.22 14.25
N GLU A 401 1.66 10.38 14.78
CA GLU A 401 1.38 10.53 16.22
C GLU A 401 0.08 9.86 16.67
N ALA A 402 -0.97 9.98 15.85
CA ALA A 402 -2.23 9.29 16.07
C ALA A 402 -2.84 8.84 14.74
N LEU A 403 -3.50 7.69 14.79
CA LEU A 403 -4.14 7.04 13.66
C LEU A 403 -5.45 6.41 14.12
N GLY A 404 -6.58 6.96 13.67
CA GLY A 404 -7.90 6.40 14.01
C GLY A 404 -8.19 5.06 13.35
N GLY A 405 -7.42 4.67 12.33
CA GLY A 405 -7.47 3.34 11.75
C GLY A 405 -6.99 3.31 10.30
N PHE A 406 -6.45 2.16 9.89
CA PHE A 406 -5.97 1.88 8.54
C PHE A 406 -6.79 0.78 7.85
N GLU A 407 -7.40 1.10 6.71
CA GLU A 407 -8.17 0.17 5.89
C GLU A 407 -7.54 0.02 4.50
N VAL A 408 -7.56 -1.20 3.95
CA VAL A 408 -7.05 -1.51 2.60
C VAL A 408 -8.04 -2.38 1.85
N VAL A 409 -8.44 -1.96 0.65
CA VAL A 409 -9.31 -2.71 -0.26
C VAL A 409 -8.53 -3.06 -1.53
N ARG A 410 -8.62 -4.31 -2.00
CA ARG A 410 -8.03 -4.71 -3.28
C ARG A 410 -8.81 -4.05 -4.43
N ALA A 411 -8.16 -3.20 -5.22
CA ALA A 411 -8.83 -2.48 -6.32
C ALA A 411 -8.92 -3.33 -7.60
N ASN A 412 -8.00 -4.27 -7.80
CA ASN A 412 -8.00 -5.23 -8.90
C ASN A 412 -7.43 -6.60 -8.44
N GLY A 413 -7.31 -7.54 -9.38
CA GLY A 413 -6.76 -8.87 -9.12
C GLY A 413 -7.73 -9.82 -8.40
N PRO A 414 -7.23 -10.95 -7.89
CA PRO A 414 -8.02 -11.86 -7.06
C PRO A 414 -8.65 -11.11 -5.89
N GLN A 415 -9.95 -11.36 -5.65
CA GLN A 415 -10.74 -10.70 -4.61
C GLN A 415 -10.87 -9.17 -4.77
N ALA A 416 -10.79 -8.64 -5.99
CA ALA A 416 -11.06 -7.22 -6.29
C ALA A 416 -12.39 -6.74 -5.68
N GLY A 417 -12.37 -5.54 -5.12
CA GLY A 417 -13.48 -4.90 -4.41
C GLY A 417 -13.65 -5.35 -2.96
N GLN A 418 -12.89 -6.34 -2.48
CA GLN A 418 -12.97 -6.82 -1.10
C GLN A 418 -11.91 -6.16 -0.20
N PRO A 419 -12.21 -5.92 1.09
CA PRO A 419 -11.21 -5.58 2.08
C PRO A 419 -10.10 -6.66 2.12
N ALA A 420 -8.84 -6.22 2.09
CA ALA A 420 -7.69 -7.08 2.22
C ALA A 420 -7.52 -7.56 3.67
N ALA A 421 -6.88 -8.71 3.85
CA ALA A 421 -6.33 -9.10 5.13
C ALA A 421 -5.07 -8.25 5.37
N LEU A 422 -5.10 -7.42 6.39
CA LEU A 422 -4.02 -6.54 6.80
C LEU A 422 -3.14 -7.23 7.84
N HIS A 423 -1.83 -7.13 7.66
CA HIS A 423 -0.84 -7.69 8.56
C HIS A 423 0.07 -6.58 9.11
N TRP A 424 0.52 -6.75 10.34
CA TRP A 424 1.48 -5.87 11.00
C TRP A 424 2.15 -6.61 12.18
N ASP A 425 3.34 -6.14 12.56
CA ASP A 425 4.03 -6.58 13.78
C ASP A 425 4.81 -5.40 14.39
N ASP A 426 4.24 -4.78 15.40
CA ASP A 426 4.83 -3.70 16.19
C ASP A 426 5.50 -4.20 17.47
N THR A 427 5.55 -5.52 17.71
CA THR A 427 6.13 -6.06 18.95
C THR A 427 7.59 -5.66 19.18
N PRO A 428 8.45 -5.48 18.16
CA PRO A 428 9.81 -4.99 18.38
C PRO A 428 9.84 -3.60 19.01
N LEU A 429 8.81 -2.77 18.81
CA LEU A 429 8.77 -1.43 19.37
C LEU A 429 8.59 -1.41 20.91
N ASP A 430 8.34 -2.56 21.54
CA ASP A 430 8.33 -2.69 23.01
C ASP A 430 9.70 -3.05 23.60
N ASP A 431 10.69 -3.34 22.75
CA ASP A 431 12.03 -3.71 23.17
C ASP A 431 12.99 -2.51 23.04
N PRO A 432 13.61 -2.04 24.14
CA PRO A 432 14.65 -1.02 24.11
C PRO A 432 15.81 -1.29 23.14
N ALA A 433 16.06 -2.54 22.77
CA ALA A 433 17.06 -2.88 21.75
C ALA A 433 16.67 -2.34 20.36
N TYR A 434 15.38 -2.37 20.02
CA TYR A 434 14.83 -1.94 18.73
C TYR A 434 14.28 -0.51 18.78
N ASP A 435 13.75 -0.08 19.92
CA ASP A 435 13.20 1.26 20.15
C ASP A 435 13.62 1.77 21.54
N LEU A 436 14.59 2.68 21.61
CA LEU A 436 15.03 3.25 22.90
C LEU A 436 13.88 3.94 23.68
N GLN A 437 12.78 4.30 23.01
CA GLN A 437 11.61 4.91 23.61
C GLN A 437 10.53 3.89 24.00
N ALA A 438 10.77 2.59 23.88
CA ALA A 438 9.83 1.51 24.16
C ALA A 438 9.09 1.68 25.51
N GLY A 439 9.82 2.03 26.57
CA GLY A 439 9.30 2.11 27.94
C GLY A 439 8.67 3.44 28.34
N ILE A 440 8.60 4.43 27.44
CA ILE A 440 8.18 5.80 27.77
C ILE A 440 7.03 6.33 26.91
N LYS A 441 6.47 5.51 26.02
CA LYS A 441 5.33 5.89 25.17
C LYS A 441 4.10 6.20 26.03
N CYS A 442 3.41 7.30 25.73
CA CYS A 442 2.19 7.68 26.44
C CYS A 442 0.90 7.16 25.77
N SER A 443 1.01 6.56 24.58
CA SER A 443 -0.08 5.93 23.82
C SER A 443 0.21 4.46 23.51
N THR A 444 -0.81 3.74 23.06
CA THR A 444 -0.75 2.30 22.76
C THR A 444 -1.57 1.96 21.52
N THR A 445 -1.12 1.00 20.72
CA THR A 445 -1.98 0.30 19.75
C THR A 445 -2.76 -0.84 20.44
N PRO A 446 -4.05 -1.06 20.16
CA PRO A 446 -4.83 -2.13 20.79
C PRO A 446 -4.29 -3.54 20.53
N LEU A 447 -3.75 -3.78 19.34
CA LEU A 447 -3.16 -5.05 18.93
C LEU A 447 -1.81 -4.78 18.28
N LYS A 448 -0.74 -5.32 18.87
CA LYS A 448 0.62 -5.10 18.38
C LYS A 448 1.01 -5.99 17.22
N LYS A 449 0.33 -7.13 17.04
CA LYS A 449 0.65 -8.09 15.98
C LYS A 449 -0.61 -8.72 15.45
N SER A 450 -0.78 -8.70 14.13
CA SER A 450 -1.85 -9.44 13.47
C SER A 450 -1.63 -10.95 13.61
N PRO A 451 -2.69 -11.78 13.59
CA PRO A 451 -2.52 -13.22 13.46
C PRO A 451 -1.90 -13.58 12.08
N PRO A 452 -1.39 -14.81 11.89
CA PRO A 452 -0.74 -15.20 10.63
C PRO A 452 -1.62 -15.03 9.38
N GLU A 453 -2.94 -15.20 9.51
CA GLU A 453 -3.93 -15.00 8.45
C GLU A 453 -4.32 -13.52 8.21
N GLY A 454 -3.77 -12.60 9.00
CA GLY A 454 -4.08 -11.18 8.94
C GLY A 454 -5.44 -10.83 9.56
N VAL A 455 -5.77 -9.54 9.55
CA VAL A 455 -7.07 -9.02 10.01
C VAL A 455 -7.77 -8.34 8.85
N VAL A 456 -9.02 -8.72 8.55
CA VAL A 456 -9.83 -8.06 7.51
C VAL A 456 -9.91 -6.56 7.82
N SER A 457 -9.43 -5.72 6.92
CA SER A 457 -9.10 -4.31 7.19
C SER A 457 -10.30 -3.36 7.42
N THR A 458 -11.54 -3.86 7.29
CA THR A 458 -12.77 -3.07 7.38
C THR A 458 -12.86 -2.29 8.69
N GLY A 459 -13.09 -0.98 8.57
CA GLY A 459 -13.29 -0.11 9.73
C GLY A 459 -11.99 0.38 10.37
N GLY A 460 -10.83 0.10 9.78
CA GLY A 460 -9.54 0.61 10.25
C GLY A 460 -8.98 -0.19 11.42
N VAL A 461 -8.54 -1.43 11.17
CA VAL A 461 -8.22 -2.41 12.23
C VAL A 461 -6.86 -2.21 12.91
N HIS A 462 -5.98 -1.41 12.31
CA HIS A 462 -4.72 -1.01 12.92
C HIS A 462 -4.68 0.52 13.09
N GLY A 463 -4.48 0.97 14.33
CA GLY A 463 -4.51 2.39 14.71
C GLY A 463 -4.18 2.59 16.19
N TRP A 464 -3.93 3.82 16.58
CA TRP A 464 -3.60 4.24 17.94
C TRP A 464 -4.13 5.65 18.18
N ASP A 465 -4.67 5.89 19.37
CA ASP A 465 -5.00 7.23 19.84
C ASP A 465 -3.81 7.82 20.61
N TYR A 466 -4.01 8.98 21.22
CA TYR A 466 -3.00 9.59 22.07
C TYR A 466 -2.93 8.98 23.48
N GLY A 467 -3.81 8.07 23.85
CA GLY A 467 -3.88 7.48 25.19
C GLY A 467 -3.76 8.52 26.30
N SER A 468 -2.71 8.37 27.12
CA SER A 468 -2.41 9.25 28.26
C SER A 468 -1.56 10.48 27.91
N CYS A 469 -1.21 10.69 26.64
CA CYS A 469 -0.39 11.83 26.20
C CYS A 469 -1.05 13.19 26.53
N PHE A 470 -2.37 13.24 26.65
CA PHE A 470 -3.12 14.45 27.05
C PHE A 470 -3.23 14.68 28.57
N GLY A 471 -2.75 13.73 29.39
CA GLY A 471 -2.90 13.73 30.85
C GLY A 471 -1.70 14.24 31.64
N MET A 472 -0.64 14.73 30.99
CA MET A 472 0.57 15.21 31.67
C MET A 472 0.49 16.67 32.13
N GLY A 473 -0.65 17.01 32.73
CA GLY A 473 -0.85 18.19 33.57
C GLY A 473 -1.42 19.41 32.85
N GLU A 474 -2.33 20.10 33.54
CA GLU A 474 -2.85 21.44 33.28
C GLU A 474 -1.74 22.51 33.29
N GLN A 475 -0.70 22.34 32.49
CA GLN A 475 0.22 23.41 32.13
C GLN A 475 -0.32 24.01 30.83
N PRO A 476 -0.91 25.21 30.84
CA PRO A 476 -1.40 25.87 29.62
C PRO A 476 -0.31 26.13 28.55
N ASP A 477 0.95 25.77 28.82
CA ASP A 477 2.08 25.86 27.90
C ASP A 477 2.53 24.50 27.30
N VAL A 478 1.86 23.37 27.58
CA VAL A 478 2.13 22.07 26.87
C VAL A 478 1.40 21.94 25.53
N ASN A 479 0.98 23.05 24.93
CA ASN A 479 0.54 23.17 23.53
C ASN A 479 1.67 22.87 22.50
N ASN A 480 2.67 22.08 22.91
CA ASN A 480 3.93 21.78 22.22
C ASN A 480 4.60 20.48 22.73
N SER A 481 3.96 19.69 23.62
CA SER A 481 4.60 18.51 24.26
C SER A 481 4.23 17.17 23.64
N ILE A 482 3.26 17.10 22.72
CA ILE A 482 2.98 15.88 21.95
C ILE A 482 4.21 15.53 21.09
N ASN A 483 5.00 16.54 20.72
CA ASN A 483 6.23 16.46 19.94
C ASN A 483 7.46 17.05 20.66
N SER A 484 7.60 16.81 21.97
CA SER A 484 8.82 17.25 22.66
C SER A 484 10.03 16.61 21.98
N ASN A 485 10.95 17.46 21.50
CA ASN A 485 12.20 17.15 20.82
C ASN A 485 12.87 15.86 21.35
N PRO A 486 13.47 14.98 20.52
CA PRO A 486 14.16 13.74 20.94
C PRO A 486 15.18 13.86 22.08
N THR A 487 15.61 15.07 22.43
CA THR A 487 16.47 15.31 23.61
C THR A 487 15.72 15.24 24.95
N ASN A 488 14.38 15.31 24.95
CA ASN A 488 13.55 15.07 26.11
C ASN A 488 12.99 13.65 26.10
N THR A 489 13.89 12.68 26.27
CA THR A 489 13.63 11.23 26.42
C THR A 489 12.78 10.88 27.65
N VAL A 490 12.15 11.86 28.31
CA VAL A 490 11.27 11.63 29.47
C VAL A 490 9.84 11.30 29.02
N PHE A 491 9.43 11.64 27.78
CA PHE A 491 8.01 11.63 27.40
C PHE A 491 7.58 10.75 26.22
N GLY A 492 8.50 10.06 25.53
CA GLY A 492 8.24 8.93 24.60
C GLY A 492 7.25 9.08 23.43
N GLY A 493 6.59 10.24 23.29
CA GLY A 493 5.70 10.60 22.20
C GLY A 493 4.49 9.69 22.01
N GLY A 494 3.75 9.96 20.91
CA GLY A 494 2.74 9.06 20.37
C GLY A 494 3.35 7.74 19.89
N TRP A 495 2.50 6.75 19.59
CA TRP A 495 2.94 5.39 19.26
C TRP A 495 3.80 5.35 18.00
N GLY A 496 3.48 6.17 16.99
CA GLY A 496 4.25 6.26 15.74
C GLY A 496 5.31 7.35 15.70
N ASN A 497 5.51 8.13 16.78
CA ASN A 497 6.57 9.14 16.87
C ASN A 497 7.94 8.51 16.58
N ASN A 498 8.68 9.05 15.62
CA ASN A 498 10.02 8.59 15.22
C ASN A 498 10.09 7.08 14.89
N ARG A 499 9.01 6.50 14.37
CA ARG A 499 8.91 5.09 13.99
C ARG A 499 8.41 4.94 12.56
N ASP A 500 8.83 3.85 11.94
CA ASP A 500 8.32 3.35 10.67
C ASP A 500 7.34 2.21 10.98
N ILE A 501 6.04 2.51 10.93
CA ILE A 501 4.99 1.52 11.18
C ILE A 501 4.69 0.77 9.89
N ASP A 502 5.03 -0.52 9.85
CA ASP A 502 4.91 -1.36 8.67
C ASP A 502 3.60 -2.15 8.68
N ASN A 503 2.80 -1.93 7.65
CA ASN A 503 1.56 -2.65 7.40
C ASN A 503 1.65 -3.29 6.04
N TRP A 504 1.25 -4.54 5.89
CA TRP A 504 1.30 -5.18 4.58
C TRP A 504 0.07 -6.01 4.27
N VAL A 505 -0.12 -6.23 2.97
CA VAL A 505 -1.14 -7.10 2.39
C VAL A 505 -0.50 -7.90 1.28
N TYR A 506 -1.06 -9.07 0.99
CA TYR A 506 -0.66 -9.88 -0.17
C TYR A 506 -1.84 -10.71 -0.67
N THR A 507 -1.60 -11.45 -1.74
CA THR A 507 -2.51 -12.48 -2.26
C THR A 507 -1.83 -13.83 -2.18
N ASP A 508 -2.46 -14.82 -1.53
CA ASP A 508 -1.92 -16.17 -1.47
C ASP A 508 -1.79 -16.78 -2.86
N VAL A 509 -0.70 -17.51 -3.07
CA VAL A 509 -0.46 -18.34 -4.25
C VAL A 509 0.27 -19.61 -3.82
N ALA A 510 0.16 -20.67 -4.62
CA ALA A 510 0.90 -21.90 -4.43
C ALA A 510 1.73 -22.19 -5.69
N LEU A 511 2.69 -21.32 -5.99
CA LEU A 511 3.65 -21.56 -7.08
C LEU A 511 4.91 -22.19 -6.50
N ALA A 512 5.29 -23.35 -7.03
CA ALA A 512 6.52 -24.01 -6.63
C ALA A 512 7.17 -24.74 -7.81
N VAL A 513 8.49 -24.69 -7.88
CA VAL A 513 9.32 -25.48 -8.80
C VAL A 513 10.40 -26.16 -7.99
N GLN A 514 10.72 -27.41 -8.31
CA GLN A 514 11.66 -28.23 -7.54
C GLN A 514 12.73 -28.87 -8.42
N VAL A 515 13.85 -29.22 -7.79
CA VAL A 515 14.97 -29.98 -8.37
C VAL A 515 15.44 -31.04 -7.37
N SER A 516 15.82 -32.23 -7.86
CA SER A 516 16.39 -33.31 -7.06
C SER A 516 17.92 -33.20 -6.97
N VAL A 517 18.52 -33.54 -5.83
CA VAL A 517 19.97 -33.49 -5.59
C VAL A 517 20.46 -34.78 -4.90
N PRO A 518 21.53 -35.45 -5.36
CA PRO A 518 22.17 -35.20 -6.66
C PRO A 518 21.16 -35.40 -7.79
N LEU A 519 21.39 -34.72 -8.92
CA LEU A 519 20.55 -34.91 -10.10
C LEU A 519 20.54 -36.41 -10.43
N ASP A 520 19.35 -36.99 -10.57
CA ASP A 520 19.25 -38.37 -11.04
C ASP A 520 20.00 -38.43 -12.38
N PRO A 521 20.87 -39.45 -12.60
CA PRO A 521 21.59 -39.56 -13.85
C PRO A 521 20.55 -39.49 -14.96
N VAL A 522 20.73 -38.54 -15.89
CA VAL A 522 19.88 -38.45 -17.08
C VAL A 522 19.94 -39.84 -17.69
N ASP A 523 18.84 -40.58 -17.61
CA ASP A 523 18.74 -41.89 -18.24
C ASP A 523 19.09 -41.63 -19.71
N PRO A 524 20.25 -42.13 -20.19
CA PRO A 524 20.61 -41.96 -21.59
C PRO A 524 19.59 -42.81 -22.32
N GLY A 525 18.46 -42.18 -22.69
CA GLY A 525 17.22 -42.85 -23.00
C GLY A 525 17.43 -44.06 -23.90
N GLU A 526 16.62 -45.09 -23.69
CA GLU A 526 16.54 -46.28 -24.53
C GLU A 526 16.95 -45.93 -25.96
N ASP A 527 18.09 -46.49 -26.37
CA ASP A 527 18.76 -46.26 -27.64
C ASP A 527 17.70 -46.19 -28.75
N PRO A 528 17.58 -45.11 -29.54
CA PRO A 528 16.63 -45.05 -30.65
C PRO A 528 16.97 -46.03 -31.80
N ASP A 529 17.81 -47.04 -31.55
CA ASP A 529 18.32 -48.03 -32.50
C ASP A 529 17.40 -49.26 -32.70
N GLU A 530 16.12 -49.22 -32.28
CA GLU A 530 15.12 -50.14 -32.85
C GLU A 530 14.68 -49.67 -34.24
N ASP A 531 15.54 -50.00 -35.19
CA ASP A 531 15.33 -50.16 -36.64
C ASP A 531 13.89 -50.62 -37.00
N PRO A 532 13.01 -49.75 -37.54
CA PRO A 532 11.80 -50.19 -38.19
C PRO A 532 12.18 -50.71 -39.57
N GLY A 533 12.40 -52.02 -39.65
CA GLY A 533 12.65 -52.73 -40.89
C GLY A 533 11.76 -52.26 -42.03
N GLU A 534 12.41 -51.99 -43.16
CA GLU A 534 11.86 -51.63 -44.45
C GLU A 534 10.71 -52.56 -44.88
N ASP A 535 9.57 -51.97 -45.27
CA ASP A 535 8.65 -52.57 -46.25
C ASP A 535 8.35 -51.53 -47.34
N PRO A 536 8.88 -51.68 -48.57
CA PRO A 536 8.60 -50.78 -49.68
C PRO A 536 7.46 -51.35 -50.54
N GLY A 537 6.27 -50.77 -50.46
CA GLY A 537 5.13 -51.22 -51.27
C GLY A 537 4.02 -50.18 -51.49
N GLU A 538 4.06 -49.59 -52.68
CA GLU A 538 2.92 -49.19 -53.54
C GLU A 538 2.14 -47.87 -53.30
N ASP A 539 2.40 -46.96 -54.26
CA ASP A 539 1.47 -46.26 -55.17
C ASP A 539 0.72 -44.98 -54.72
N PRO A 540 0.59 -43.95 -55.62
CA PRO A 540 0.14 -42.61 -55.27
C PRO A 540 -1.31 -42.33 -55.71
N GLY A 541 -2.01 -41.52 -54.91
CA GLY A 541 -3.16 -40.75 -55.38
C GLY A 541 -4.30 -40.70 -54.38
N GLU A 542 -4.58 -39.51 -53.83
CA GLU A 542 -5.87 -38.84 -54.02
C GLU A 542 -5.87 -37.45 -53.34
N ASP A 543 -6.66 -36.55 -53.94
CA ASP A 543 -6.78 -35.12 -53.70
C ASP A 543 -7.22 -34.71 -52.28
N PRO A 544 -6.91 -33.46 -51.85
CA PRO A 544 -7.34 -32.94 -50.55
C PRO A 544 -8.80 -32.45 -50.59
N THR A 545 -9.63 -32.99 -49.69
CA THR A 545 -10.93 -32.38 -49.33
C THR A 545 -10.79 -31.45 -48.11
N PRO A 546 -11.67 -30.45 -47.96
CA PRO A 546 -11.43 -29.30 -47.08
C PRO A 546 -11.73 -29.59 -45.60
N THR A 547 -10.90 -28.99 -44.75
CA THR A 547 -10.91 -28.99 -43.29
C THR A 547 -12.27 -28.58 -42.69
N GLU A 548 -12.87 -29.46 -41.89
CA GLU A 548 -13.96 -29.12 -40.98
C GLU A 548 -13.45 -28.24 -39.82
N LYS A 549 -14.29 -27.24 -39.51
CA LYS A 549 -14.10 -26.20 -38.49
C LYS A 549 -14.40 -26.77 -37.10
N PRO A 550 -13.55 -26.54 -36.08
CA PRO A 550 -13.84 -27.02 -34.73
C PRO A 550 -15.01 -26.24 -34.08
N GLU A 551 -15.94 -26.97 -33.48
CA GLU A 551 -16.99 -26.43 -32.61
C GLU A 551 -16.41 -25.93 -31.28
N PRO A 552 -16.99 -24.87 -30.68
CA PRO A 552 -16.55 -24.37 -29.38
C PRO A 552 -17.03 -25.27 -28.22
N PRO A 553 -16.25 -25.42 -27.15
CA PRO A 553 -16.63 -26.22 -26.00
C PRO A 553 -17.79 -25.56 -25.26
N THR A 554 -18.88 -26.30 -25.11
CA THR A 554 -20.07 -25.91 -24.35
C THR A 554 -20.06 -26.63 -23.00
N GLU A 555 -19.23 -26.17 -22.07
CA GLU A 555 -19.37 -26.56 -20.66
C GLU A 555 -19.40 -25.32 -19.77
N LYS A 556 -20.54 -25.14 -19.11
CA LYS A 556 -20.83 -24.08 -18.16
C LYS A 556 -20.61 -24.66 -16.76
N PRO A 557 -19.70 -24.13 -15.92
CA PRO A 557 -19.49 -24.65 -14.58
C PRO A 557 -20.70 -24.39 -13.67
N GLU A 558 -21.11 -25.42 -12.93
CA GLU A 558 -22.13 -25.34 -11.89
C GLU A 558 -21.63 -24.51 -10.69
N PRO A 559 -22.47 -23.65 -10.09
CA PRO A 559 -22.10 -22.90 -8.90
C PRO A 559 -22.17 -23.78 -7.62
N PRO A 560 -21.23 -23.60 -6.66
CA PRO A 560 -21.26 -24.32 -5.40
C PRO A 560 -22.45 -23.87 -4.54
N THR A 561 -23.20 -24.85 -4.03
CA THR A 561 -24.39 -24.64 -3.20
C THR A 561 -24.01 -24.83 -1.73
N GLU A 562 -23.48 -23.80 -1.07
CA GLU A 562 -23.50 -23.72 0.40
C GLU A 562 -23.98 -22.34 0.85
N LYS A 563 -25.11 -22.32 1.56
CA LYS A 563 -25.65 -21.13 2.23
C LYS A 563 -24.99 -20.96 3.60
N PRO A 564 -24.37 -19.79 3.90
CA PRO A 564 -23.97 -19.47 5.26
C PRO A 564 -25.20 -19.27 6.15
N LYS A 565 -25.19 -19.90 7.34
CA LYS A 565 -26.15 -19.63 8.41
C LYS A 565 -25.92 -18.22 8.97
N SER A 566 -26.99 -17.45 9.07
CA SER A 566 -26.99 -16.12 9.70
C SER A 566 -26.81 -16.23 11.22
N PRO A 567 -25.86 -15.51 11.85
CA PRO A 567 -25.81 -15.38 13.30
C PRO A 567 -26.81 -14.30 13.74
N THR A 568 -27.84 -14.74 14.44
CA THR A 568 -28.70 -13.89 15.27
C THR A 568 -28.11 -13.88 16.67
N GLU A 569 -27.62 -12.74 17.15
CA GLU A 569 -27.83 -12.20 18.50
C GLU A 569 -26.97 -10.97 18.74
N LYS A 570 -27.62 -9.89 19.20
CA LYS A 570 -27.06 -8.58 19.48
C LYS A 570 -26.90 -8.47 21.01
N PRO A 571 -25.69 -8.39 21.58
CA PRO A 571 -25.55 -8.15 23.01
C PRO A 571 -25.97 -6.72 23.35
N GLY A 572 -26.86 -6.60 24.35
CA GLY A 572 -27.39 -5.33 24.83
C GLY A 572 -26.31 -4.45 25.47
N ALA A 573 -26.35 -3.17 25.16
CA ALA A 573 -25.52 -2.15 25.79
C ALA A 573 -25.92 -1.95 27.27
N PRO A 574 -24.96 -1.88 28.21
CA PRO A 574 -25.26 -1.52 29.58
C PRO A 574 -25.57 -0.02 29.71
N LYS A 575 -26.60 0.24 30.51
CA LYS A 575 -27.16 1.55 30.88
C LYS A 575 -26.18 2.32 31.79
N PRO A 576 -25.85 3.59 31.53
CA PRO A 576 -25.05 4.37 32.47
C PRO A 576 -25.93 4.85 33.64
N THR A 577 -25.46 4.55 34.85
CA THR A 577 -26.03 5.00 36.12
C THR A 577 -25.50 6.40 36.41
N SER A 578 -26.40 7.38 36.49
CA SER A 578 -26.08 8.75 36.90
C SER A 578 -25.94 8.82 38.42
N THR A 579 -24.74 9.15 38.91
CA THR A 579 -24.53 9.61 40.29
C THR A 579 -24.20 11.09 40.26
N THR A 580 -25.15 11.88 40.76
CA THR A 580 -25.03 13.28 41.15
C THR A 580 -24.19 13.41 42.42
N THR A 581 -23.13 14.20 42.37
CA THR A 581 -22.59 14.90 43.54
C THR A 581 -22.33 16.34 43.14
N ASN A 582 -23.13 17.22 43.75
CA ASN A 582 -22.88 18.65 43.82
C ASN A 582 -21.61 18.86 44.64
N ASP A 583 -20.66 19.62 44.11
CA ASP A 583 -19.80 20.43 44.97
C ASP A 583 -19.62 21.82 44.35
N GLU A 584 -20.00 22.77 45.19
CA GLU A 584 -19.87 24.22 45.11
C GLU A 584 -18.41 24.61 44.84
N LEU A 585 -18.14 25.47 43.84
CA LEU A 585 -16.95 26.32 43.86
C LEU A 585 -17.10 27.59 43.00
N ALA A 586 -16.81 28.68 43.69
CA ALA A 586 -16.57 30.08 43.35
C ALA A 586 -16.63 30.55 41.89
N THR A 587 -17.53 31.50 41.67
CA THR A 587 -17.55 32.51 40.61
C THR A 587 -16.40 33.50 40.74
N THR A 588 -15.54 33.61 39.72
CA THR A 588 -14.75 34.84 39.45
C THR A 588 -14.52 35.05 37.95
N GLY A 589 -14.90 36.22 37.44
CA GLY A 589 -14.23 36.87 36.31
C GLY A 589 -14.82 36.65 34.91
N ALA A 590 -15.84 37.43 34.57
CA ALA A 590 -16.29 37.65 33.20
C ALA A 590 -15.24 38.46 32.41
N ASN A 591 -14.88 37.99 31.21
CA ASN A 591 -14.25 38.81 30.18
C ASN A 591 -15.13 38.83 28.93
N GLU A 592 -15.50 40.04 28.56
CA GLU A 592 -16.32 40.42 27.42
C GLU A 592 -15.54 40.28 26.11
N SER A 593 -15.97 39.41 25.19
CA SER A 593 -15.50 39.46 23.79
C SER A 593 -16.46 38.89 22.74
N SER A 594 -17.65 38.41 23.12
CA SER A 594 -18.62 37.77 22.21
C SER A 594 -19.75 38.69 21.71
N ALA A 595 -19.78 39.98 22.10
CA ALA A 595 -20.81 40.92 21.65
C ALA A 595 -20.53 41.59 20.28
N SER A 596 -19.30 41.53 19.77
CA SER A 596 -18.88 42.26 18.55
C SER A 596 -19.21 41.52 17.25
N LEU A 597 -19.34 40.18 17.29
CA LEU A 597 -19.51 39.36 16.08
C LEU A 597 -20.97 39.27 15.61
N LEU A 598 -21.95 39.39 16.53
CA LEU A 598 -23.38 39.34 16.20
C LEU A 598 -23.90 40.66 15.57
N ALA A 599 -23.24 41.80 15.85
CA ALA A 599 -23.60 43.08 15.23
C ALA A 599 -23.19 43.17 13.75
N ALA A 600 -22.08 42.53 13.34
CA ALA A 600 -21.60 42.54 11.96
C ALA A 600 -22.46 41.69 11.02
N ILE A 601 -23.00 40.57 11.49
CA ILE A 601 -23.87 39.69 10.71
C ILE A 601 -25.25 40.33 10.49
N GLY A 602 -25.75 41.09 11.48
CA GLY A 602 -27.01 41.85 11.35
C GLY A 602 -26.97 42.93 10.27
N ALA A 603 -25.84 43.62 10.10
CA ALA A 603 -25.69 44.68 9.10
C ALA A 603 -25.63 44.15 7.65
N LEU A 604 -25.04 42.96 7.44
CA LEU A 604 -24.96 42.33 6.11
C LEU A 604 -26.32 41.83 5.62
N ILE A 605 -27.14 41.28 6.52
CA ILE A 605 -28.50 40.79 6.16
C ILE A 605 -29.44 41.96 5.85
N ALA A 606 -29.33 43.08 6.57
CA ALA A 606 -30.11 44.29 6.27
C ALA A 606 -29.73 44.93 4.92
N GLY A 607 -28.44 44.92 4.55
CA GLY A 607 -27.97 45.41 3.25
C GLY A 607 -28.46 44.58 2.06
N ALA A 608 -28.47 43.25 2.20
CA ALA A 608 -28.96 42.35 1.15
C ALA A 608 -30.47 42.50 0.90
N LEU A 609 -31.26 42.72 1.95
CA LEU A 609 -32.72 42.94 1.83
C LEU A 609 -33.06 44.30 1.18
N ALA A 610 -32.26 45.34 1.42
CA ALA A 610 -32.43 46.65 0.78
C ALA A 610 -32.17 46.59 -0.74
N LEU A 611 -31.15 45.83 -1.18
CA LEU A 611 -30.79 45.63 -2.59
C LEU A 611 -31.83 44.81 -3.37
N VAL A 612 -32.46 43.81 -2.73
CA VAL A 612 -33.57 43.05 -3.35
C VAL A 612 -34.85 43.90 -3.47
N SER A 613 -35.12 44.79 -2.51
CA SER A 613 -36.29 45.67 -2.57
C SER A 613 -36.19 46.75 -3.66
N THR A 614 -34.98 47.22 -3.97
CA THR A 614 -34.72 48.25 -4.99
C THR A 614 -34.74 47.66 -6.41
N ARG A 615 -34.29 46.40 -6.59
CA ARG A 615 -34.46 45.69 -7.87
C ARG A 615 -35.92 45.42 -8.23
N ARG A 616 -36.79 45.16 -7.25
CA ARG A 616 -38.23 44.92 -7.50
C ARG A 616 -38.99 46.18 -7.96
N LYS A 617 -38.57 47.38 -7.56
CA LYS A 617 -39.22 48.63 -7.99
C LYS A 617 -38.83 49.08 -9.41
N ASN A 618 -37.69 48.65 -9.93
CA ASN A 618 -37.27 48.96 -11.30
C ASN A 618 -37.81 47.99 -12.36
N LEU A 619 -38.44 46.88 -11.95
CA LEU A 619 -39.10 45.93 -12.86
C LEU A 619 -40.61 46.19 -13.03
N GLN A 620 -41.14 47.25 -12.43
CA GLN A 620 -42.54 47.68 -12.57
C GLN A 620 -42.67 49.14 -13.07
N ARG A 621 -41.65 49.64 -13.77
CA ARG A 621 -41.71 50.89 -14.53
C ARG A 621 -41.47 50.64 -16.01
#